data_AF-A0A1F4VET1-F1
#
_entry.id   AF-A0A1F4VET1-F1
#
_cell.length_a   1.000
_cell.length_b   1.000
_cell.length_c   1.000
_cell.angle_alpha   90.00
_cell.angle_beta   90.00
_cell.angle_gamma   90.00
#
_symmetry.space_group_name_H-M   'P 1'
#
loop_
_entity.id
_entity.type
_entity.pdbx_description
1 polymer ?
#
loop_
_entity_poly.entity_id
_entity_poly.type
_entity_poly.pdbx_seq_one_letter_code
_entity_poly.pdbx_strand_id
1 'polypeptide(L)'
;MDKKHIFDFDKVDKKEEEREVNETHLKFKCPNCGKISRDDVVFLCNHCSQTDVIYKDGVYMCPACLKPGENFECTRCGSKEVKMVK
;
A
#
# COMPACT_ATOMS: atom_id res chain seq x y z
N MET A 1 52.16 27.09 -0.03
CA MET A 1 51.43 27.76 -1.13
C MET A 1 50.31 26.83 -1.57
N ASP A 2 49.42 26.44 -0.67
CA ASP A 2 48.20 27.20 -0.35
C ASP A 2 47.31 27.36 -1.57
N LYS A 3 46.23 26.58 -1.63
CA LYS A 3 44.88 27.14 -1.40
C LYS A 3 43.84 26.04 -1.25
N LYS A 4 43.17 26.14 -0.10
CA LYS A 4 41.88 25.56 0.27
C LYS A 4 40.90 25.56 -0.90
N HIS A 5 40.17 24.48 -1.06
CA HIS A 5 38.73 24.60 -1.24
C HIS A 5 38.02 23.72 -0.22
N ILE A 6 37.58 24.43 0.82
CA ILE A 6 36.54 24.05 1.76
C ILE A 6 35.24 24.05 0.94
N PHE A 7 34.60 22.89 0.81
CA PHE A 7 33.20 22.80 0.42
C PHE A 7 32.52 21.97 1.50
N ASP A 8 32.05 22.66 2.53
CA ASP A 8 31.05 22.15 3.47
C ASP A 8 29.80 21.82 2.67
N PHE A 9 29.59 20.53 2.39
CA PHE A 9 28.43 20.03 1.68
C PHE A 9 27.25 19.98 2.65
N ASP A 10 26.33 20.92 2.40
CA ASP A 10 25.17 21.26 3.19
C ASP A 10 24.34 20.10 3.74
N LYS A 11 23.82 20.39 4.93
CA LYS A 11 22.76 19.73 5.69
C LYS A 11 21.62 19.28 4.77
N VAL A 12 21.39 17.97 4.74
CA VAL A 12 20.13 17.42 4.24
C VAL A 12 19.15 17.35 5.40
N ASP A 13 18.36 18.43 5.54
CA ASP A 13 17.12 18.47 6.31
C ASP A 13 16.15 17.43 5.76
N LYS A 14 16.09 16.27 6.43
CA LYS A 14 15.17 15.19 6.09
C LYS A 14 13.81 15.50 6.72
N LYS A 15 13.04 16.31 5.98
CA LYS A 15 11.63 16.63 6.22
C LYS A 15 10.86 15.37 6.62
N GLU A 16 10.27 15.41 7.81
CA GLU A 16 9.28 14.44 8.26
C GLU A 16 8.11 14.47 7.28
N GLU A 17 7.96 13.38 6.54
CA GLU A 17 6.83 13.16 5.64
C GLU A 17 5.66 12.70 6.50
N GLU A 18 4.89 13.68 6.97
CA GLU A 18 3.59 13.51 7.60
C GLU A 18 2.66 12.87 6.56
N ARG A 19 2.69 11.54 6.46
CA ARG A 19 1.65 10.81 5.72
C ARG A 19 0.36 11.00 6.48
N GLU A 20 -0.53 11.83 5.94
CA GLU A 20 -1.94 11.84 6.30
C GLU A 20 -2.46 10.40 6.20
N VAL A 21 -2.48 9.71 7.35
CA VAL A 21 -3.12 8.41 7.50
C VAL A 21 -4.61 8.71 7.47
N ASN A 22 -5.15 8.88 6.26
CA ASN A 22 -6.57 8.72 6.02
C ASN A 22 -6.92 7.35 6.62
N GLU A 23 -7.63 7.35 7.75
CA GLU A 23 -8.03 6.17 8.50
C GLU A 23 -8.94 5.32 7.62
N THR A 24 -8.35 4.55 6.72
CA THR A 24 -9.11 3.56 5.97
C THR A 24 -9.48 2.49 6.98
N HIS A 25 -10.75 2.48 7.41
CA HIS A 25 -11.32 1.48 8.31
C HIS A 25 -11.28 0.05 7.75
N LEU A 26 -10.73 -0.15 6.55
CA LEU A 26 -10.52 -1.43 5.92
C LEU A 26 -9.46 -2.22 6.68
N LYS A 27 -9.88 -3.29 7.35
CA LYS A 27 -8.98 -4.27 7.94
C LYS A 27 -8.87 -5.46 6.98
N PHE A 28 -7.72 -6.09 6.94
CA PHE A 28 -7.51 -7.27 6.13
C PHE A 28 -7.16 -8.46 7.03
N LYS A 29 -7.65 -9.64 6.66
CA LYS A 29 -7.39 -10.89 7.36
C LYS A 29 -6.90 -11.94 6.37
N CYS A 30 -5.66 -12.37 6.53
CA CYS A 30 -5.08 -13.51 5.86
C CYS A 30 -5.34 -14.79 6.70
N PRO A 31 -5.67 -15.93 6.07
CA PRO A 31 -5.82 -17.21 6.79
C PRO A 31 -4.51 -17.70 7.41
N ASN A 32 -3.35 -17.36 6.83
CA ASN A 32 -2.04 -17.80 7.33
C ASN A 32 -1.43 -16.84 8.36
N CYS A 33 -1.55 -15.53 8.15
CA CYS A 33 -0.92 -14.52 9.03
C CYS A 33 -1.88 -13.93 10.07
N GLY A 34 -3.19 -14.13 9.91
CA GLY A 34 -4.19 -13.47 10.73
C GLY A 34 -4.47 -12.04 10.26
N LYS A 35 -4.55 -11.08 11.18
CA LYS A 35 -4.83 -9.68 10.83
C LYS A 35 -3.60 -9.03 10.21
N ILE A 36 -3.76 -8.41 9.05
CA ILE A 36 -2.69 -7.74 8.32
C ILE A 36 -3.10 -6.33 7.94
N SER A 37 -2.10 -5.47 7.80
CA SER A 37 -2.27 -4.07 7.39
C SER A 37 -2.53 -3.99 5.90
N ARG A 38 -3.07 -2.85 5.45
CA ARG A 38 -3.25 -2.59 4.02
C ARG A 38 -1.93 -2.64 3.23
N ASP A 39 -0.82 -2.15 3.81
CA ASP A 39 0.50 -2.19 3.18
C ASP A 39 1.01 -3.61 2.92
N ASP A 40 0.50 -4.59 3.67
CA ASP A 40 0.84 -6.01 3.52
C ASP A 40 -0.10 -6.74 2.53
N VAL A 41 -0.91 -5.99 1.79
CA VAL A 41 -1.91 -6.52 0.85
C VAL A 41 -1.76 -5.86 -0.51
N VAL A 42 -1.63 -6.68 -1.55
CA VAL A 42 -1.70 -6.24 -2.94
C VAL A 42 -3.02 -6.67 -3.55
N PHE A 43 -3.66 -5.78 -4.29
CA PHE A 43 -4.84 -6.10 -5.09
C PHE A 43 -4.40 -6.56 -6.48
N LEU A 44 -4.72 -7.80 -6.83
CA LEU A 44 -4.42 -8.42 -8.10
C LEU A 44 -5.73 -8.68 -8.84
N CYS A 45 -6.04 -7.85 -9.84
CA CYS A 45 -7.21 -8.05 -10.69
C CYS A 45 -6.74 -8.00 -12.15
N ASN A 46 -6.85 -9.14 -12.84
CA ASN A 46 -6.49 -9.26 -14.27
C ASN A 46 -7.69 -9.02 -15.19
N HIS A 47 -8.83 -8.59 -14.63
CA HIS A 47 -10.09 -8.48 -15.36
C HIS A 47 -10.43 -7.06 -15.80
N CYS A 48 -9.80 -6.05 -15.20
CA CYS A 48 -10.21 -4.67 -15.38
C CYS A 48 -9.01 -3.83 -15.76
N SER A 49 -9.23 -2.90 -16.68
CA SER A 49 -8.19 -1.94 -17.04
C SER A 49 -8.05 -0.91 -15.93
N GLN A 50 -6.90 -0.21 -15.90
CA GLN A 50 -6.67 0.86 -14.93
C GLN A 50 -7.71 2.00 -15.03
N THR A 51 -8.40 2.13 -16.17
CA THR A 51 -9.48 3.09 -16.38
C THR A 51 -10.79 2.70 -15.71
N ASP A 52 -10.98 1.42 -15.38
CA ASP A 52 -12.24 0.88 -14.83
C ASP A 52 -12.21 0.75 -13.30
N VAL A 53 -11.08 1.10 -12.65
CA VAL A 53 -10.96 1.05 -11.19
C VAL A 53 -11.73 2.20 -10.55
N ILE A 54 -12.48 1.90 -9.50
CA ILE A 54 -13.19 2.88 -8.68
C ILE A 54 -12.41 3.14 -7.40
N TYR A 55 -12.43 4.37 -6.92
CA TYR A 55 -11.87 4.71 -5.62
C TYR A 55 -12.92 4.46 -4.52
N LYS A 56 -12.63 3.55 -3.59
CA LYS A 56 -13.53 3.19 -2.51
C LYS A 56 -12.74 2.95 -1.23
N ASP A 57 -13.15 3.61 -0.14
CA ASP A 57 -12.56 3.45 1.20
C ASP A 57 -11.02 3.62 1.19
N GLY A 58 -10.55 4.57 0.38
CA GLY A 58 -9.13 4.88 0.22
C GLY A 58 -8.35 3.99 -0.74
N VAL A 59 -8.97 2.96 -1.34
CA VAL A 59 -8.31 2.00 -2.22
C VAL A 59 -8.90 2.07 -3.63
N TYR A 60 -8.07 2.00 -4.66
CA TYR A 60 -8.54 1.78 -6.02
C TYR A 60 -8.83 0.29 -6.22
N MET A 61 -10.09 -0.02 -6.53
CA MET A 61 -10.57 -1.39 -6.69
C MET A 61 -11.36 -1.51 -7.97
N CYS A 62 -11.22 -2.62 -8.68
CA CYS A 62 -12.13 -2.89 -9.77
C CYS A 62 -13.53 -3.27 -9.23
N PRO A 63 -14.62 -2.69 -9.76
CA PRO A 63 -15.98 -3.00 -9.35
C PRO A 63 -16.37 -4.48 -9.57
N ALA A 64 -15.86 -5.13 -10.62
CA ALA A 64 -16.10 -6.56 -10.86
C ALA A 64 -15.39 -7.46 -9.85
N CYS A 65 -14.25 -7.00 -9.31
CA CYS A 65 -13.38 -7.71 -8.37
C CYS A 65 -13.73 -7.38 -6.90
N LEU A 66 -14.85 -6.68 -6.63
CA LEU A 66 -15.30 -6.23 -5.29
C LEU A 66 -15.66 -7.37 -4.32
N LYS A 67 -15.62 -8.64 -4.74
CA LYS A 67 -15.84 -9.76 -3.82
C LYS A 67 -14.61 -9.96 -2.93
N PRO A 68 -14.74 -9.75 -1.61
CA PRO A 68 -13.63 -9.87 -0.69
C PRO A 68 -13.14 -11.33 -0.65
N GLY A 69 -11.87 -11.57 -0.94
CA GLY A 69 -11.25 -12.90 -0.88
C GLY A 69 -10.71 -13.45 -2.19
N GLU A 70 -11.07 -12.89 -3.35
CA GLU A 70 -10.67 -13.47 -4.65
C GLU A 70 -9.49 -12.74 -5.30
N ASN A 71 -9.24 -11.47 -4.95
CA ASN A 71 -8.29 -10.61 -5.67
C ASN A 71 -7.28 -9.91 -4.73
N PHE A 72 -7.14 -10.35 -3.48
CA PHE A 72 -6.18 -9.77 -2.53
C PHE A 72 -5.13 -10.81 -2.16
N GLU A 73 -3.86 -10.45 -2.36
CA GLU A 73 -2.73 -11.29 -2.00
C GLU A 73 -1.95 -10.68 -0.83
N CYS A 74 -1.66 -11.51 0.17
CA CYS A 74 -0.83 -11.15 1.31
C CYS A 74 0.63 -11.13 0.86
N THR A 75 1.31 -9.99 0.94
CA THR A 75 2.72 -9.87 0.54
C THR A 75 3.68 -10.56 1.52
N ARG A 76 3.22 -10.88 2.75
CA ARG A 76 4.02 -11.60 3.74
C ARG A 76 4.13 -13.10 3.48
N CYS A 77 3.09 -13.72 2.92
CA CYS A 77 3.02 -15.18 2.76
C CYS A 77 2.56 -15.64 1.37
N GLY A 78 2.22 -14.72 0.46
CA GLY A 78 1.74 -15.03 -0.88
C GLY A 78 0.32 -15.61 -0.95
N SER A 79 -0.42 -15.62 0.16
CA SER A 79 -1.80 -16.15 0.17
C SER A 79 -2.75 -15.22 -0.57
N LYS A 80 -3.47 -15.75 -1.56
CA LYS A 80 -4.49 -15.04 -2.36
C LYS A 80 -5.88 -15.02 -1.74
N GLU A 81 -6.05 -15.67 -0.59
CA GLU A 81 -7.33 -15.82 0.10
C GLU A 81 -7.51 -14.74 1.18
N VAL A 82 -6.97 -13.53 0.96
CA VAL A 82 -7.07 -12.44 1.93
C VAL A 82 -8.48 -11.86 1.91
N LYS A 83 -9.13 -11.87 3.08
CA LYS A 83 -10.47 -11.32 3.26
C LYS A 83 -10.39 -9.91 3.81
N MET A 84 -11.12 -8.99 3.19
CA MET A 84 -11.41 -7.69 3.78
C MET A 84 -12.43 -7.89 4.90
N VAL A 85 -12.13 -7.39 6.09
CA VAL A 85 -12.99 -7.40 7.27
C VAL A 85 -13.29 -5.96 7.68
N LYS A 86 -14.53 -5.67 8.06
CA LYS A 86 -14.98 -4.37 8.56
C LYS A 86 -14.73 -4.28 10.07
#